data_AF-A0A1I1ESU8-F1
#
_entry.id   AF-A0A1I1ESU8-F1
#
_cell.length_a   1.000
_cell.length_b   1.000
_cell.length_c   1.000
_cell.angle_alpha   90.00
_cell.angle_beta   90.00
_cell.angle_gamma   90.00
#
_symmetry.space_group_name_H-M   'P 1'
#
loop_
_entity.id
_entity.type
_entity.pdbx_description
1 polymer ?
#
loop_
_entity_poly.entity_id
_entity_poly.type
_entity_poly.pdbx_seq_one_letter_code
_entity_poly.pdbx_strand_id
1 'polypeptide(L)' 'MMTGIVKNEVRYVLINHAFEDWKRIMSNGLTAKQAREDIERDYKLMEREKIVLRNMILEDLETKVGQ' A
#
# COMPACT_ATOMS: atom_id res chain seq x y z
N MET A 1 27.10 10.36 -10.40
CA MET A 1 25.76 9.88 -10.80
C MET A 1 25.28 8.87 -9.75
N MET A 2 24.39 9.29 -8.83
CA MET A 2 23.87 8.48 -7.70
C MET A 2 22.34 8.62 -7.56
N THR A 3 21.64 8.90 -8.66
CA THR A 3 20.21 9.30 -8.60
C THR A 3 19.23 8.15 -8.82
N GLY A 4 19.69 6.97 -9.27
CA GLY A 4 18.84 5.82 -9.54
C GLY A 4 18.45 5.01 -8.30
N ILE A 5 19.39 4.78 -7.38
CA ILE A 5 19.20 3.94 -6.20
C ILE A 5 18.27 4.64 -5.18
N VAL A 6 18.52 5.92 -4.91
CA VAL A 6 17.73 6.73 -3.95
C VAL A 6 16.26 6.83 -4.36
N LYS A 7 15.96 6.91 -5.67
CA LYS A 7 14.56 6.97 -6.14
C LYS A 7 13.78 5.69 -5.85
N ASN A 8 14.42 4.53 -5.91
CA ASN A 8 13.73 3.26 -5.64
C ASN A 8 13.46 3.08 -4.13
N GLU A 9 14.40 3.45 -3.27
CA GLU A 9 14.21 3.38 -1.82
C GLU A 9 13.12 4.34 -1.34
N VAL A 10 13.11 5.59 -1.84
CA VAL A 10 12.07 6.59 -1.49
C VAL A 10 10.68 6.11 -1.91
N ARG A 11 10.55 5.44 -3.07
CA ARG A 11 9.26 4.90 -3.51
C ARG A 11 8.82 3.68 -2.70
N TYR A 12 9.76 2.84 -2.26
CA TYR A 12 9.44 1.72 -1.37
C TYR A 12 8.94 2.21 0.00
N VAL A 13 9.60 3.22 0.59
CA VAL A 13 9.14 3.85 1.85
C VAL A 13 7.74 4.43 1.69
N LEU A 14 7.45 5.07 0.56
CA LEU A 14 6.12 5.61 0.27
C LEU A 14 5.04 4.52 0.21
N ILE A 15 5.33 3.36 -0.38
CA ILE A 15 4.38 2.24 -0.43
C ILE A 15 4.12 1.68 0.97
N ASN A 16 5.15 1.59 1.82
CA ASN A 16 4.97 1.17 3.21
C ASN A 16 4.05 2.13 3.99
N HIS A 17 4.22 3.44 3.81
CA HIS A 17 3.31 4.42 4.42
C HIS A 17 1.88 4.29 3.91
N ALA A 18 1.71 4.12 2.59
CA ALA A 18 0.40 3.87 1.98
C ALA A 18 -0.28 2.62 2.57
N PHE A 19 0.48 1.54 2.80
CA PHE A 19 -0.02 0.32 3.41
C PHE A 19 -0.43 0.49 4.88
N GLU A 20 0.36 1.20 5.68
CA GLU A 20 0.02 1.47 7.07
C GLU A 20 -1.23 2.36 7.20
N ASP A 21 -1.39 3.35 6.32
CA ASP A 21 -2.60 4.16 6.28
C ASP A 21 -3.80 3.37 5.78
N TRP A 22 -3.63 2.44 4.83
CA TRP A 22 -4.69 1.50 4.45
C TRP A 22 -5.22 0.71 5.67
N LYS A 23 -4.34 0.17 6.51
CA LYS A 23 -4.74 -0.54 7.74
C LYS A 23 -5.52 0.36 8.70
N ARG A 24 -5.12 1.63 8.82
CA ARG A 24 -5.85 2.61 9.65
C ARG A 24 -7.23 2.91 9.10
N ILE A 25 -7.35 3.14 7.79
CA ILE A 25 -8.65 3.42 7.14
C ILE A 25 -9.59 2.23 7.26
N MET A 26 -9.08 1.00 7.17
CA MET A 26 -9.85 -0.22 7.41
C MET A 26 -10.51 -0.26 8.80
N SER A 27 -9.86 0.31 9.83
CA SER A 27 -10.46 0.39 11.17
C SER A 27 -11.65 1.34 11.27
N ASN A 28 -11.85 2.23 10.28
CA ASN A 28 -12.98 3.15 10.22
C ASN A 28 -14.22 2.55 9.53
N GLY A 29 -14.21 1.24 9.25
CA GLY A 29 -15.35 0.53 8.67
C GLY A 29 -15.44 0.56 7.14
N LEU A 30 -14.42 1.09 6.44
CA LEU A 30 -14.33 0.95 5.00
C LEU A 30 -14.00 -0.50 4.62
N THR A 31 -14.48 -0.92 3.45
CA THR A 31 -14.06 -2.22 2.89
C THR A 31 -12.61 -2.17 2.41
N ALA A 32 -11.94 -3.34 2.40
CA ALA A 32 -10.56 -3.48 1.91
C ALA A 32 -10.35 -2.88 0.52
N LYS A 33 -11.34 -3.05 -0.36
CA LYS A 33 -11.32 -2.51 -1.71
C LYS A 33 -11.39 -0.98 -1.73
N GLN A 34 -12.34 -0.39 -1.00
CA GLN A 34 -12.52 1.07 -0.95
C GLN A 34 -11.31 1.76 -0.33
N ALA A 35 -10.85 1.25 0.82
CA ALA A 35 -9.66 1.78 1.49
C ALA A 35 -8.43 1.73 0.57
N ARG A 36 -8.26 0.64 -0.20
CA ARG A 36 -7.16 0.53 -1.17
C ARG A 36 -7.28 1.57 -2.28
N GLU A 37 -8.46 1.73 -2.87
CA GLU A 37 -8.68 2.68 -3.98
C GLU A 37 -8.45 4.13 -3.55
N ASP A 38 -8.84 4.47 -2.32
CA ASP A 38 -8.57 5.78 -1.74
C ASP A 38 -7.06 6.00 -1.54
N ILE A 39 -6.35 5.03 -0.97
CA ILE A 39 -4.90 5.11 -0.78
C ILE A 39 -4.14 5.19 -2.10
N GLU A 40 -4.49 4.37 -3.10
CA GLU A 40 -3.85 4.40 -4.43
C GLU A 40 -3.95 5.78 -5.08
N ARG A 41 -5.09 6.48 -4.87
CA ARG A 41 -5.34 7.83 -5.36
C ARG A 41 -4.58 8.89 -4.56
N ASP A 42 -4.65 8.84 -3.23
CA ASP A 42 -4.08 9.86 -2.35
C ASP A 42 -2.55 9.89 -2.45
N TYR A 43 -1.92 8.71 -2.53
CA TYR A 43 -0.48 8.57 -2.68
C TYR A 43 0.00 8.67 -4.14
N LYS A 44 -0.92 8.83 -5.10
CA LYS A 44 -0.64 8.89 -6.55
C LYS A 44 0.27 7.75 -7.00
N LEU A 45 -0.10 6.52 -6.62
CA LEU A 45 0.70 5.33 -6.93
C LEU A 45 0.68 5.05 -8.44
N MET A 46 1.83 4.69 -8.99
CA MET A 46 1.94 4.18 -10.35
C MET A 46 1.50 2.71 -10.38
N GLU A 47 1.13 2.20 -11.57
CA GLU A 47 0.64 0.82 -11.71
C GLU A 47 1.55 -0.23 -11.07
N ARG A 48 2.88 -0.10 -11.24
CA ARG A 48 3.83 -1.05 -10.62
C ARG A 48 3.79 -1.05 -9.09
N GLU A 49 3.42 0.06 -8.47
CA GLU A 49 3.41 0.22 -7.00
C GLU A 49 2.05 -0.14 -6.43
N LYS A 50 0.98 0.08 -7.20
CA LYS A 50 -0.33 -0.49 -6.90
C LYS A 50 -0.26 -2.00 -6.79
N ILE A 51 0.51 -2.67 -7.67
CA ILE A 51 0.73 -4.12 -7.60
C ILE A 51 1.42 -4.50 -6.29
N VAL A 52 2.49 -3.80 -5.90
CA VAL A 52 3.20 -4.07 -4.63
C VAL A 52 2.27 -3.88 -3.44
N LEU A 53 1.54 -2.75 -3.37
CA LEU A 53 0.56 -2.49 -2.31
C LEU A 53 -0.52 -3.57 -2.25
N ARG A 54 -1.06 -4.00 -3.40
CA ARG A 54 -2.08 -5.07 -3.47
C ARG A 54 -1.58 -6.39 -2.93
N ASN A 55 -0.33 -6.75 -3.23
CA ASN A 55 0.28 -7.98 -2.71
C ASN A 55 0.42 -7.92 -1.18
N MET A 56 0.90 -6.79 -0.64
CA MET A 56 1.00 -6.59 0.82
C MET A 56 -0.37 -6.67 1.51
N ILE A 57 -1.40 -6.08 0.89
CA ILE A 57 -2.78 -6.16 1.39
C ILE A 57 -3.29 -7.61 1.38
N LEU A 58 -3.04 -8.36 0.29
CA LEU A 58 -3.49 -9.74 0.18
C LEU A 58 -2.87 -10.61 1.28
N GLU A 59 -1.56 -10.50 1.49
CA GLU A 59 -0.83 -11.23 2.53
C GLU A 59 -1.36 -10.93 3.95
N ASP A 60 -1.65 -9.66 4.25
CA ASP A 60 -2.22 -9.24 5.54
C ASP A 60 -3.64 -9.79 5.76
N LEU A 61 -4.47 -9.80 4.70
CA LEU A 61 -5.81 -10.36 4.75
C LEU A 61 -5.79 -11.88 4.93
N GLU A 62 -4.92 -12.59 4.23
CA GLU A 62 -4.75 -14.04 4.38
C GLU A 62 -4.31 -14.41 5.80
N THR A 63 -3.37 -13.64 6.37
CA THR A 63 -2.89 -13.84 7.74
C THR A 63 -4.01 -13.64 8.78
N LYS A 64 -4.88 -12.65 8.58
CA LYS A 64 -6.00 -12.36 9.49
C LYS A 64 -7.16 -13.35 9.37
N VAL A 65 -7.33 -14.00 8.23
CA VAL A 65 -8.39 -15.01 8.00
C VAL A 65 -7.96 -16.40 8.52
N GLY A 66 -6.66 -16.65 8.64
CA GLY A 66 -6.10 -17.90 9.17
C GLY A 66 -6.01 -18.01 10.69
N GLN A 67 -6.47 -17.00 11.45
CA GLN A 67 -6.52 -16.97 12.93
C GLN A 67 -7.96 -17.07 13.41
#